data_AF-A0A1H2MVN2-F1
#
_entry.id   AF-A0A1H2MVN2-F1
#
_cell.length_a   1.000
_cell.length_b   1.000
_cell.length_c   1.000
_cell.angle_alpha   90.00
_cell.angle_beta   90.00
_cell.angle_gamma   90.00
#
_symmetry.space_group_name_H-M   'P 1'
#
loop_
_entity.id
_entity.type
_entity.pdbx_description
1 polymer ?
#
loop_
_entity_poly.entity_id
_entity_poly.type
_entity_poly.pdbx_seq_one_letter_code
_entity_poly.pdbx_strand_id
1 'polypeptide(L)'
;MNLQSSHLPLTALLFGVLWLLTACKTQLDPVSYSPDYQAFIRADDRIERVPVACLEPPVEDSFYTDAGSYSRLLPPGCANNLILLQMVEQPSDLIEGRATGPTMAAPVGRAAQVYIEGYDREELRRRLAEQQAKADKQEGQ
;
A
#
# COMPACT_ATOMS: atom_id res chain seq x y z
N MET A 1 8.84 42.90 -47.82
CA MET A 1 7.79 43.34 -46.87
C MET A 1 7.08 42.10 -46.33
N ASN A 2 7.43 41.74 -45.09
CA ASN A 2 6.67 40.98 -44.08
C ASN A 2 5.68 39.88 -44.53
N LEU A 3 6.13 38.63 -44.53
CA LEU A 3 5.28 37.44 -44.28
C LEU A 3 5.39 37.09 -42.79
N GLN A 4 4.64 37.77 -41.92
CA GLN A 4 4.73 37.51 -40.47
C GLN A 4 3.41 37.77 -39.73
N SER A 5 2.30 37.22 -40.21
CA SER A 5 0.99 37.43 -39.58
C SER A 5 0.16 36.16 -39.31
N SER A 6 0.51 34.99 -39.85
CA SER A 6 -0.35 33.79 -39.73
C SER A 6 0.00 32.82 -38.59
N HIS A 7 1.16 32.96 -37.92
CA HIS A 7 1.62 32.02 -36.88
C HIS A 7 1.21 32.43 -35.45
N LEU A 8 0.81 33.69 -35.25
CA LEU A 8 0.36 34.24 -33.96
C LEU A 8 -0.95 33.64 -33.42
N PRO A 9 -2.02 33.41 -34.21
CA PRO A 9 -3.28 32.91 -33.65
C PRO A 9 -3.22 31.41 -33.32
N LEU A 10 -2.48 30.62 -34.11
CA LEU A 10 -2.39 29.16 -33.91
C LEU A 10 -1.56 28.82 -32.66
N THR A 11 -0.48 29.56 -32.42
CA THR A 11 0.35 29.40 -31.21
C THR A 11 -0.42 29.83 -29.95
N ALA A 12 -1.14 30.96 -30.01
CA ALA A 12 -2.01 31.39 -28.90
C ALA A 12 -3.11 30.36 -28.57
N LEU A 13 -3.71 29.74 -29.59
CA LEU A 13 -4.76 28.74 -29.41
C LEU A 13 -4.19 27.42 -28.86
N LEU A 14 -3.02 26.98 -29.32
CA LEU A 14 -2.29 25.83 -28.76
C LEU A 14 -1.88 26.06 -27.30
N PHE A 15 -1.36 27.25 -26.98
CA PHE A 15 -1.04 27.60 -25.60
C PHE A 15 -2.32 27.64 -24.74
N GLY A 16 -3.42 28.19 -25.23
CA GLY A 16 -4.70 28.19 -24.51
C GLY A 16 -5.21 26.79 -24.18
N VAL A 17 -5.15 25.86 -25.14
CA VAL A 17 -5.53 24.44 -24.94
C VAL A 17 -4.58 23.75 -23.96
N LEU A 18 -3.27 24.02 -24.03
CA LEU A 18 -2.29 23.46 -23.10
C LEU A 18 -2.53 23.95 -21.66
N TRP A 19 -2.90 25.21 -21.48
CA TRP A 19 -3.26 25.78 -20.17
C TRP A 19 -4.53 25.15 -19.59
N LEU A 20 -5.55 24.91 -20.41
CA LEU A 20 -6.78 24.22 -20.01
C LEU A 20 -6.52 22.79 -19.52
N LEU A 21 -5.54 22.09 -20.11
CA LEU A 21 -5.17 20.73 -19.68
C LEU A 21 -4.39 20.72 -18.36
N THR A 22 -3.64 21.77 -18.04
CA THR A 22 -2.89 21.87 -16.77
C THR A 22 -3.73 22.31 -15.56
N ALA A 23 -4.94 22.83 -15.79
CA ALA A 23 -5.83 23.33 -14.74
C ALA A 23 -6.65 22.21 -14.05
N CYS A 24 -6.54 20.96 -14.51
CA CYS A 24 -7.23 19.85 -13.87
C CYS A 24 -6.36 19.32 -12.73
N LYS A 25 -6.75 19.63 -11.47
CA LYS A 25 -6.24 18.89 -10.30
C LYS A 25 -6.77 17.45 -10.38
N THR A 26 -6.05 16.59 -11.10
CA THR A 26 -6.37 15.15 -11.24
C THR A 26 -5.94 14.34 -10.02
N GLN A 27 -5.27 14.96 -9.05
CA GLN A 27 -4.83 14.32 -7.82
C GLN A 27 -5.65 14.87 -6.64
N LEU A 28 -6.41 13.98 -6.02
CA LEU A 28 -6.90 14.22 -4.67
C LEU A 28 -5.69 14.21 -3.74
N ASP A 29 -5.58 15.21 -2.87
CA ASP A 29 -4.57 15.18 -1.82
C ASP A 29 -4.78 13.89 -0.99
N PRO A 30 -3.72 13.12 -0.74
CA PRO A 30 -3.84 11.90 0.05
C PRO A 30 -4.33 12.29 1.43
N VAL A 31 -5.41 11.66 1.89
CA VAL A 31 -5.86 11.92 3.26
C VAL A 31 -4.88 11.24 4.21
N SER A 32 -4.16 12.07 4.97
CA SER A 32 -3.17 11.61 5.94
C SER A 32 -3.85 11.50 7.30
N TYR A 33 -4.09 10.27 7.73
CA TYR A 33 -4.54 9.98 9.10
C TYR A 33 -3.35 9.49 9.93
N SER A 34 -3.39 9.75 11.23
CA SER A 34 -2.35 9.25 12.14
C SER A 34 -2.30 7.71 12.10
N PRO A 35 -1.10 7.11 11.94
CA PRO A 35 -0.89 5.67 12.06
C PRO A 35 -0.76 5.23 13.53
N ASP A 36 -0.89 6.14 14.49
CA ASP A 36 -0.54 5.92 15.87
C ASP A 36 -1.67 5.23 16.65
N TYR A 37 -1.26 4.55 17.72
CA TYR A 37 -2.15 3.86 18.64
C TYR A 37 -1.94 4.33 20.07
N GLN A 38 -3.02 4.46 20.81
CA GLN A 38 -2.99 4.75 22.23
C GLN A 38 -3.42 3.51 23.02
N ALA A 39 -2.69 3.21 24.10
CA ALA A 39 -2.94 2.09 24.97
C ALA A 39 -3.82 2.51 26.16
N PHE A 40 -4.83 1.71 26.46
CA PHE A 40 -5.73 1.88 27.58
C PHE A 40 -5.75 0.61 28.42
N ILE A 41 -5.87 0.75 29.74
CA ILE A 41 -6.12 -0.38 30.64
C ILE A 41 -7.62 -0.54 30.72
N ARG A 42 -8.12 -1.68 30.25
CA ARG A 42 -9.53 -2.03 30.32
C ARG A 42 -9.87 -2.54 31.72
N ALA A 43 -11.16 -2.58 32.06
CA ALA A 43 -11.67 -3.01 33.37
C ALA A 43 -11.29 -4.45 33.77
N ASP A 44 -10.82 -5.26 32.81
CA ASP A 44 -10.30 -6.62 33.00
C ASP A 44 -8.77 -6.68 33.11
N ASP A 45 -8.11 -5.54 33.39
CA ASP A 45 -6.65 -5.37 33.47
C ASP A 45 -5.89 -5.71 32.18
N ARG A 46 -6.59 -5.81 31.03
CA ARG A 46 -5.95 -6.01 29.74
C ARG A 46 -5.59 -4.68 29.09
N ILE A 47 -4.42 -4.65 28.46
CA ILE A 47 -4.00 -3.51 27.63
C ILE A 47 -4.73 -3.61 26.28
N GLU A 48 -5.63 -2.66 26.04
CA GLU A 48 -6.32 -2.49 24.76
C GLU A 48 -5.69 -1.33 23.99
N ARG A 49 -5.47 -1.52 22.69
CA ARG A 49 -4.97 -0.46 21.81
C ARG A 49 -6.08 0.08 20.94
N VAL A 50 -6.17 1.39 20.86
CA VAL A 50 -7.16 2.12 20.06
C VAL A 50 -6.41 3.08 19.11
N PRO A 51 -6.78 3.17 17.82
CA PRO A 51 -6.17 4.13 16.90
C PRO A 51 -6.41 5.56 17.40
N VAL A 52 -5.41 6.44 17.30
CA VAL A 52 -5.55 7.85 17.71
C VAL A 52 -6.64 8.55 16.90
N ALA A 53 -6.82 8.18 15.62
CA ALA A 53 -7.92 8.67 14.78
C ALA A 53 -9.31 8.43 15.39
N CYS A 54 -9.48 7.42 16.26
CA CYS A 54 -10.76 7.16 16.94
C CYS A 54 -11.03 8.08 18.13
N LEU A 55 -10.03 8.85 18.56
CA LEU A 55 -10.15 9.83 19.64
C LEU A 55 -10.60 11.21 19.12
N GLU A 56 -10.58 11.38 17.80
CA GLU A 56 -11.06 12.59 17.14
C GLU A 56 -12.58 12.73 17.31
N PRO A 57 -13.11 13.96 17.28
CA PRO A 57 -14.54 14.16 17.31
C PRO A 57 -15.19 13.46 16.10
N PRO A 58 -16.37 12.86 16.29
CA PRO A 58 -17.10 12.25 15.19
C PRO A 58 -17.38 13.30 14.12
N VAL A 59 -17.31 12.89 12.85
CA VAL A 59 -17.65 13.80 11.75
C VAL A 59 -19.15 14.01 11.74
N GLU A 60 -19.56 15.27 11.72
CA GLU A 60 -20.94 15.60 11.42
C GLU A 60 -21.18 15.43 9.93
N ASP A 61 -21.94 14.40 9.58
CA ASP A 61 -22.33 14.17 8.20
C ASP A 61 -23.63 14.91 7.91
N SER A 62 -23.56 15.98 7.12
CA SER A 62 -24.73 16.76 6.69
C SER A 62 -25.52 16.11 5.56
N PHE A 63 -25.08 14.93 5.08
CA PHE A 63 -25.65 14.27 3.90
C PHE A 63 -26.90 13.44 4.19
N TYR A 64 -27.22 13.15 5.45
CA TYR A 64 -28.42 12.40 5.85
C TYR A 64 -29.41 13.30 6.59
N THR A 65 -30.34 13.89 5.84
CA THR A 65 -31.41 14.78 6.34
C THR A 65 -32.68 14.05 6.82
N ASP A 66 -32.63 12.74 7.05
CA ASP A 66 -33.78 12.02 7.61
C ASP A 66 -33.69 11.98 9.14
N ALA A 67 -34.51 12.83 9.75
CA ALA A 67 -34.69 12.97 11.19
C ALA A 67 -35.21 11.67 11.82
N GLY A 68 -34.32 10.72 12.10
CA GLY A 68 -34.69 9.48 12.78
C GLY A 68 -33.54 8.53 13.09
N SER A 69 -32.46 8.55 12.32
CA SER A 69 -31.31 7.67 12.56
C SER A 69 -29.98 8.38 12.29
N TYR A 70 -29.63 9.35 13.13
CA TYR A 70 -28.27 9.87 13.14
C TYR A 70 -27.37 8.79 13.78
N SER A 71 -26.83 7.87 12.97
CA SER A 71 -25.74 7.01 13.40
C SER A 71 -24.48 7.86 13.39
N ARG A 72 -23.93 8.15 14.57
CA ARG A 72 -22.68 8.90 14.72
C ARG A 72 -21.59 8.16 13.91
N LEU A 73 -21.15 8.75 12.81
CA LEU A 73 -20.07 8.18 12.01
C LEU A 73 -18.77 8.25 12.81
N LEU A 74 -17.97 7.19 12.68
CA LEU A 74 -16.61 7.21 13.21
C LEU A 74 -15.80 8.29 12.47
N PRO A 75 -14.81 8.90 13.14
CA PRO A 75 -13.87 9.77 12.45
C PRO A 75 -13.21 9.05 11.27
N PRO A 76 -12.80 9.79 10.23
CA PRO A 76 -12.19 9.20 9.06
C PRO A 76 -10.85 8.55 9.46
N GLY A 77 -10.55 7.39 8.87
CA GLY A 77 -9.40 6.57 9.28
C GLY A 77 -9.62 5.70 10.53
N CYS A 78 -10.54 6.05 11.44
CA CYS A 78 -10.81 5.25 12.65
C CYS A 78 -11.32 3.85 12.30
N ALA A 79 -12.40 3.74 11.52
CA ALA A 79 -13.01 2.44 11.19
C ALA A 79 -12.01 1.50 10.50
N ASN A 80 -11.27 2.02 9.52
CA ASN A 80 -10.27 1.25 8.79
C ASN A 80 -9.14 0.78 9.71
N ASN A 81 -8.55 1.67 10.50
CA ASN A 81 -7.44 1.31 11.39
C ASN A 81 -7.89 0.34 12.49
N LEU A 82 -9.15 0.43 12.94
CA LEU A 82 -9.71 -0.47 13.95
C LEU A 82 -9.96 -1.87 13.39
N ILE A 83 -10.38 -1.99 12.13
CA ILE A 83 -10.45 -3.28 11.43
C ILE A 83 -9.05 -3.87 11.24
N LEU A 84 -8.09 -3.06 10.80
CA LEU A 84 -6.71 -3.51 10.60
C LEU A 84 -6.08 -4.01 11.90
N LEU A 85 -6.35 -3.35 13.03
CA LEU A 85 -5.91 -3.81 14.36
C LEU A 85 -6.36 -5.23 14.70
N GLN A 86 -7.57 -5.62 14.26
CA GLN A 86 -8.11 -6.96 14.51
C GLN A 86 -7.43 -8.04 13.66
N MET A 87 -6.73 -7.64 12.59
CA MET A 87 -6.02 -8.54 11.69
C MET A 87 -4.54 -8.74 12.07
N VAL A 88 -4.05 -7.98 13.05
CA VAL A 88 -2.65 -8.06 13.49
C VAL A 88 -2.42 -9.34 14.29
N GLU A 89 -1.40 -10.10 13.90
CA GLU A 89 -0.99 -11.33 14.60
C GLU A 89 -0.56 -11.05 16.04
N GLN A 90 0.35 -10.09 16.23
CA GLN A 90 0.89 -9.73 17.54
C GLN A 90 0.79 -8.20 17.77
N PRO A 91 -0.11 -7.74 18.66
CA PRO A 91 -0.37 -6.30 18.82
C PRO A 91 0.84 -5.45 19.22
N SER A 92 1.85 -6.02 19.91
CA SER A 92 3.07 -5.29 20.30
C SER A 92 3.89 -4.79 19.10
N ASP A 93 3.78 -5.47 17.97
CA ASP A 93 4.57 -5.19 16.78
C ASP A 93 4.24 -3.83 16.15
N LEU A 94 3.06 -3.28 16.46
CA LEU A 94 2.64 -1.97 15.98
C LEU A 94 3.47 -0.82 16.57
N ILE A 95 4.14 -1.03 17.69
CA ILE A 95 4.95 -0.02 18.38
C ILE A 95 6.44 -0.36 18.29
N GLU A 96 6.78 -1.60 18.64
CA GLU A 96 8.18 -2.01 18.81
C GLU A 96 8.76 -2.53 17.48
N GLY A 97 7.90 -2.91 16.54
CA GLY A 97 8.30 -3.74 15.41
C GLY A 97 8.89 -5.07 15.87
N ARG A 98 9.35 -5.88 14.91
CA ARG A 98 10.16 -7.06 15.22
C ARG A 98 11.43 -7.01 14.38
N ALA A 99 12.51 -7.53 14.95
CA ALA A 99 13.68 -7.83 14.15
C ALA A 99 13.24 -8.81 13.06
N THR A 100 13.29 -8.35 11.81
CA THR A 100 13.21 -9.27 10.69
C THR A 100 14.40 -10.22 10.82
N GLY A 101 14.16 -11.52 10.63
CA GLY A 101 15.21 -12.52 10.73
C GLY A 101 16.40 -12.21 9.82
N PRO A 102 17.51 -12.97 9.92
CA PRO A 102 18.69 -12.73 9.10
C PRO A 102 18.30 -12.52 7.63
N THR A 103 18.86 -11.48 7.00
CA THR A 103 18.52 -11.15 5.62
C THR A 103 18.72 -12.37 4.74
N MET A 104 17.63 -12.90 4.23
CA MET A 104 17.59 -14.13 3.45
C MET A 104 18.05 -13.84 2.01
N ALA A 105 19.31 -13.42 1.86
CA ALA A 105 19.89 -12.97 0.58
C ALA A 105 19.87 -14.08 -0.47
N ALA A 106 20.17 -15.32 -0.09
CA ALA A 106 20.22 -16.45 -1.02
C ALA A 106 18.84 -16.83 -1.60
N PRO A 107 17.78 -17.08 -0.81
CA PRO A 107 16.47 -17.41 -1.38
C PRO A 107 15.79 -16.22 -2.04
N VAL A 108 15.96 -14.98 -1.54
CA VAL A 108 15.43 -13.78 -2.21
C VAL A 108 16.16 -13.56 -3.55
N GLY A 109 17.48 -13.73 -3.58
CA GLY A 109 18.27 -13.67 -4.79
C GLY A 109 17.86 -14.71 -5.83
N ARG A 110 17.61 -15.96 -5.41
CA ARG A 110 17.08 -17.01 -6.31
C ARG A 110 15.68 -16.68 -6.84
N ALA A 111 14.79 -16.15 -6.00
CA ALA A 111 13.46 -15.75 -6.43
C ALA A 111 13.52 -14.58 -7.43
N ALA A 112 14.37 -13.58 -7.17
CA ALA A 112 14.61 -12.45 -8.06
C ALA A 112 15.23 -12.92 -9.39
N GLN A 113 16.19 -13.85 -9.35
CA GLN A 113 16.78 -14.43 -10.55
C GLN A 113 15.73 -15.13 -11.42
N VAL A 114 14.82 -15.90 -10.83
CA VAL A 114 13.72 -16.54 -11.58
C VAL A 114 12.82 -15.51 -12.24
N TYR A 115 12.53 -14.39 -11.56
CA TYR A 115 11.70 -13.32 -12.12
C TYR A 115 12.41 -12.54 -13.24
N ILE A 116 13.68 -12.20 -13.04
CA ILE A 116 14.48 -11.37 -13.97
C ILE A 116 14.90 -12.18 -15.19
N GLU A 117 15.41 -13.39 -14.98
CA GLU A 117 15.93 -14.24 -16.05
C GLU A 117 14.82 -15.07 -16.71
N GLY A 118 13.61 -15.06 -16.14
CA GLY A 118 12.45 -15.76 -16.68
C GLY A 118 12.71 -17.25 -16.86
N TYR A 119 13.41 -17.88 -15.90
CA TYR A 119 13.82 -19.27 -16.01
C TYR A 119 12.60 -20.13 -16.37
N ASP A 120 12.65 -20.70 -17.57
CA ASP A 120 11.65 -21.65 -18.03
C ASP A 120 11.60 -22.78 -17.00
N ARG A 121 10.44 -22.93 -16.36
CA ARG A 121 10.24 -23.86 -15.24
C ARG A 121 10.56 -25.29 -15.65
N GLU A 122 10.51 -25.57 -16.95
CA GLU A 122 10.86 -26.86 -17.56
C GLU A 122 12.37 -27.10 -17.59
N GLU A 123 13.17 -26.09 -17.94
CA GLU A 123 14.63 -26.15 -17.95
C GLU A 123 15.19 -26.36 -16.52
N LEU A 124 14.60 -25.70 -15.52
CA LEU A 124 14.97 -25.88 -14.11
C LEU A 124 14.64 -27.30 -13.60
N ARG A 125 13.45 -27.82 -13.94
CA ARG A 125 13.06 -29.20 -13.60
C ARG A 125 14.01 -30.21 -14.22
N ARG A 126 14.42 -30.00 -15.47
CA ARG A 126 15.36 -30.87 -16.17
C ARG A 126 16.73 -30.90 -15.48
N ARG A 127 17.28 -29.73 -15.10
CA ARG A 127 18.57 -29.64 -14.39
C ARG A 127 18.53 -30.29 -13.00
N LEU A 128 17.43 -30.13 -12.26
CA LEU A 128 17.26 -30.79 -10.96
C LEU A 128 17.19 -32.31 -11.10
N ALA A 129 16.47 -32.83 -12.10
CA ALA A 129 16.41 -34.26 -12.37
C ALA A 129 17.78 -34.83 -12.77
N GLU A 130 18.56 -34.10 -13.57
CA GLU A 130 19.93 -34.48 -13.93
C GLU A 130 20.88 -34.48 -12.72
N GLN A 131 20.71 -33.53 -11.78
CA GLN A 131 21.50 -33.49 -10.55
C GLN A 131 21.15 -34.64 -9.60
N GLN A 132 19.86 -34.96 -9.42
CA GLN A 132 19.43 -36.11 -8.62
C GLN A 132 19.92 -37.42 -9.22
N ALA A 133 19.79 -37.62 -10.54
CA ALA A 133 20.29 -38.82 -11.20
C ALA A 133 21.82 -38.99 -11.09
N LYS A 134 22.57 -37.89 -10.96
CA LYS A 134 24.02 -37.93 -10.71
C LYS A 134 24.33 -38.25 -9.24
N ALA A 135 23.58 -37.69 -8.30
CA ALA A 135 23.71 -38.00 -6.87
C ALA A 135 23.39 -39.47 -6.59
N ASP A 136 22.28 -40.00 -7.12
CA ASP A 136 21.88 -41.40 -6.95
C ASP A 136 22.94 -42.37 -7.52
N LYS A 137 23.58 -42.01 -8.64
CA LYS A 137 24.69 -42.79 -9.21
C LYS A 137 25.94 -42.79 -8.35
N GLN A 138 26.17 -41.73 -7.57
CA GLN A 138 27.31 -41.65 -6.65
C GLN A 138 27.03 -42.36 -5.33
N GLU A 139 25.78 -42.42 -4.88
CA GLU A 139 25.38 -43.14 -3.66
C GLU A 139 25.19 -44.66 -3.89
N GLY A 140 25.00 -45.09 -5.14
CA GLY A 140 24.87 -46.50 -5.52
C GLY A 140 26.19 -47.24 -5.83
N GLN A 141 27.35 -46.62 -5.59
CA GLN A 141 28.69 -47.23 -5.70
C GLN A 141 29.29 -47.47 -4.30
#